data_AF-A0A836SGT0-F1
#
_entry.id   AF-A0A836SGT0-F1
#
_cell.length_a   1.000
_cell.length_b   1.000
_cell.length_c   1.000
_cell.angle_alpha   90.00
_cell.angle_beta   90.00
_cell.angle_gamma   90.00
#
_symmetry.space_group_name_H-M   'P 1'
#
loop_
_entity.id
_entity.type
_entity.pdbx_description
1 polymer ?
#
loop_
_entity_poly.entity_id
_entity_poly.type
_entity_poly.pdbx_seq_one_letter_code
_entity_poly.pdbx_strand_id
1 'polypeptide(L)'
;MIEDIERDKIIHELRELKDTLNEGEDLPGYPPPRRNTNQEGNVYEELFNLISDVVYTVALDGTITSLNPAFERITGWKTSEWIGKNFKGLFHPDDVKGASGTFRNILKGKKPEINR
;
A
#
# COMPACT_ATOMS: atom_id res chain seq x y z
N MET A 1 -9.08 -13.98 10.63
CA MET A 1 -7.87 -14.83 10.68
C MET A 1 -7.02 -14.79 9.41
N ILE A 2 -7.54 -14.41 8.23
CA ILE A 2 -6.73 -14.22 7.01
C ILE A 2 -6.18 -12.77 6.91
N GLU A 3 -6.88 -11.78 7.46
CA GLU A 3 -6.46 -10.36 7.47
C GLU A 3 -5.15 -10.09 8.21
N ASP A 4 -4.85 -10.82 9.29
CA ASP A 4 -3.60 -10.62 10.07
C ASP A 4 -2.36 -11.10 9.31
N ILE A 5 -2.47 -12.17 8.52
CA ILE A 5 -1.32 -12.76 7.81
C ILE A 5 -0.84 -11.84 6.68
N GLU A 6 -1.77 -11.19 5.96
CA GLU A 6 -1.40 -10.22 4.92
C GLU A 6 -0.86 -8.92 5.52
N ARG A 7 -1.41 -8.48 6.67
CA ARG A 7 -0.91 -7.32 7.41
C ARG A 7 0.54 -7.53 7.85
N ASP A 8 0.85 -8.66 8.48
CA ASP A 8 2.20 -8.94 8.97
C ASP A 8 3.22 -9.06 7.84
N LYS A 9 2.82 -9.63 6.71
CA LYS A 9 3.69 -9.76 5.53
C LYS A 9 4.00 -8.41 4.89
N ILE A 10 3.00 -7.53 4.80
CA ILE A 10 3.19 -6.16 4.30
C ILE A 10 4.06 -5.35 5.27
N ILE A 11 3.84 -5.48 6.59
CA ILE A 11 4.66 -4.81 7.61
C ILE A 11 6.12 -5.27 7.51
N HIS A 12 6.35 -6.57 7.29
CA HIS A 12 7.70 -7.10 7.10
C HIS A 12 8.37 -6.55 5.84
N GLU A 13 7.72 -6.61 4.68
CA GLU A 13 8.25 -6.06 3.42
C GLU A 13 8.51 -4.54 3.51
N LEU A 14 7.62 -3.78 4.16
CA LEU A 14 7.80 -2.35 4.38
C LEU A 14 8.94 -2.03 5.37
N ARG A 15 9.17 -2.91 6.35
CA ARG A 15 10.27 -2.78 7.32
C ARG A 15 11.62 -3.05 6.64
N GLU A 16 11.71 -4.06 5.78
CA GLU A 16 12.90 -4.32 4.96
C GLU A 16 13.20 -3.14 4.02
N LEU A 17 12.17 -2.54 3.41
CA LEU A 17 12.30 -1.31 2.61
C LEU A 17 12.84 -0.13 3.43
N LYS A 18 12.39 0.02 4.69
CA LYS A 18 12.89 1.06 5.61
C LYS A 18 14.34 0.85 6.01
N ASP A 19 14.76 -0.38 6.28
CA ASP A 19 16.14 -0.67 6.66
C ASP A 19 17.08 -0.37 5.49
N THR A 20 16.66 -0.67 4.26
CA THR A 20 17.40 -0.33 3.03
C THR A 20 17.50 1.19 2.80
N LEU A 21 16.47 1.96 3.16
CA LEU A 21 16.47 3.43 3.05
C LEU A 21 17.30 4.12 4.15
N ASN A 22 17.50 3.46 5.30
CA ASN A 22 18.32 4.01 6.39
C ASN A 22 19.83 3.73 6.22
N GLU A 23 20.24 2.88 5.27
CA GLU A 23 21.66 2.57 5.02
C GLU A 23 22.35 3.57 4.05
N GLY A 24 21.66 4.64 3.62
CA GLY A 24 22.21 5.65 2.72
C GLY A 24 22.53 6.99 3.39
N GLU A 25 23.80 7.15 3.78
CA GLU A 25 24.54 8.40 4.04
C GLU A 25 24.22 9.18 5.33
N ASP A 26 25.24 9.30 6.19
CA ASP A 26 25.39 10.31 7.23
C ASP A 26 25.12 11.71 6.64
N LEU A 27 23.88 12.19 6.71
CA LEU A 27 23.57 13.59 6.44
C LEU A 27 24.04 14.42 7.65
N PRO A 28 25.07 15.27 7.53
CA PRO A 28 25.52 16.08 8.64
C PRO A 28 24.45 17.12 8.98
N GLY A 29 23.79 16.95 10.13
CA GLY A 29 22.97 17.99 10.74
C GLY A 29 21.49 17.69 10.95
N TYR A 30 20.99 16.50 10.59
CA TYR A 30 19.63 16.11 11.02
C TYR A 30 19.71 15.36 12.35
N PRO A 31 19.20 15.92 13.47
CA PRO A 31 19.16 15.15 14.71
C PRO A 31 18.28 13.91 14.51
N PRO A 32 18.70 12.72 14.97
CA PRO A 32 17.88 11.52 14.83
C PRO A 32 16.51 11.78 15.47
N PRO A 33 15.40 11.33 14.84
CA PRO A 33 14.07 11.57 15.35
C PRO A 33 14.01 11.11 16.81
N ARG A 34 13.69 12.05 17.71
CA ARG A 34 13.65 11.79 19.15
C ARG A 34 12.59 10.72 19.39
N ARG A 35 13.03 9.54 19.86
CA ARG A 35 12.15 8.45 20.27
C ARG A 35 11.34 8.91 21.48
N ASN A 36 10.08 9.27 21.25
CA ASN A 36 9.12 9.53 22.31
C ASN A 36 8.42 8.21 22.65
N THR A 37 8.60 7.76 23.88
CA THR A 37 8.42 6.36 24.33
C THR A 37 6.98 5.89 24.56
N ASN A 38 5.94 6.55 24.04
CA ASN A 38 4.53 6.18 24.33
C ASN A 38 3.60 6.17 23.10
N GLN A 39 4.13 6.01 21.89
CA GLN A 39 3.31 5.88 20.69
C GLN A 39 3.76 4.65 19.91
N GLU A 40 3.04 3.54 20.09
CA GLU A 40 2.83 2.58 18.99
C GLU A 40 1.95 3.28 17.93
N GLY A 41 2.42 4.43 17.43
CA GLY A 41 1.88 5.05 16.24
C GLY A 41 2.14 4.06 15.11
N ASN A 42 1.07 3.56 14.52
CA ASN A 42 1.06 2.47 13.58
C ASN A 42 2.01 2.81 12.43
N VAL A 43 3.23 2.28 12.43
CA VAL A 43 4.27 2.55 11.41
C VAL A 43 3.71 2.35 10.00
N TYR A 44 2.74 1.44 9.88
CA TYR A 44 1.91 1.25 8.70
C TYR A 44 1.20 2.53 8.24
N GLU A 45 0.48 3.23 9.12
CA GLU A 45 -0.28 4.44 8.77
C GLU A 45 0.65 5.58 8.34
N GLU A 46 1.79 5.74 9.03
CA GLU A 46 2.78 6.76 8.65
C GLU A 46 3.36 6.47 7.26
N LEU A 47 3.80 5.24 7.00
CA LEU A 47 4.37 4.87 5.69
C LEU A 47 3.31 4.91 4.58
N PHE A 48 2.12 4.38 4.85
CA PHE A 48 1.00 4.41 3.91
C PHE A 48 0.68 5.84 3.47
N ASN A 49 0.72 6.80 4.40
CA ASN A 49 0.49 8.22 4.12
C ASN A 49 1.65 8.91 3.39
N LEU A 50 2.89 8.46 3.59
CA LEU A 50 4.10 9.05 3.01
C LEU A 50 4.41 8.55 1.59
N ILE A 51 3.97 7.36 1.20
CA ILE A 51 4.24 6.81 -0.14
C ILE A 51 3.62 7.72 -1.22
N SER A 52 4.43 8.07 -2.21
CA SER A 52 4.05 8.95 -3.32
C SER A 52 3.20 8.25 -4.37
N ASP A 53 3.33 6.92 -4.50
CA ASP A 53 2.52 6.10 -5.40
C ASP A 53 1.14 5.79 -4.79
N VAL A 54 0.18 5.48 -5.65
CA VAL A 54 -1.15 5.03 -5.21
C VAL A 54 -1.03 3.66 -4.54
N VAL A 55 -1.41 3.59 -3.27
CA VAL A 55 -1.51 2.35 -2.51
C VAL A 55 -2.97 2.17 -2.09
N TYR A 56 -3.47 0.96 -2.29
CA TYR A 56 -4.84 0.59 -1.92
C TYR A 56 -4.89 -0.84 -1.42
N THR A 57 -5.88 -1.12 -0.57
CA THR A 57 -6.21 -2.48 -0.14
C THR A 57 -7.61 -2.84 -0.60
N VAL A 58 -7.84 -4.13 -0.86
CA VAL A 58 -9.14 -4.66 -1.29
C VAL A 58 -9.52 -5.89 -0.48
N ALA A 59 -10.82 -6.08 -0.26
CA ALA A 59 -11.37 -7.33 0.23
C ALA A 59 -11.32 -8.41 -0.87
N LEU A 60 -11.60 -9.66 -0.50
CA LEU A 60 -11.52 -10.82 -1.41
C LEU A 60 -12.49 -10.74 -2.60
N ASP A 61 -13.56 -9.95 -2.47
CA ASP A 61 -14.52 -9.64 -3.55
C ASP A 61 -14.06 -8.49 -4.47
N GLY A 62 -12.93 -7.86 -4.16
CA GLY A 62 -12.38 -6.70 -4.85
C GLY A 62 -12.92 -5.36 -4.36
N THR A 63 -13.67 -5.32 -3.25
CA THR A 63 -14.13 -4.07 -2.65
C THR A 63 -12.96 -3.32 -2.02
N ILE A 64 -12.75 -2.05 -2.38
CA ILE A 64 -11.68 -1.21 -1.83
C ILE A 64 -11.96 -0.95 -0.35
N THR A 65 -10.99 -1.28 0.50
CA THR A 65 -11.07 -1.11 1.96
C THR A 65 -10.22 0.06 2.46
N SER A 66 -9.14 0.41 1.76
CA SER A 66 -8.34 1.59 2.05
C SER A 66 -7.69 2.16 0.79
N LEU A 67 -7.43 3.47 0.81
CA LEU A 67 -6.71 4.23 -0.21
C LEU A 67 -5.81 5.23 0.49
N ASN A 68 -4.57 5.36 0.02
CA ASN A 68 -3.65 6.35 0.58
C ASN A 68 -3.91 7.76 0.03
N PRO A 69 -3.41 8.81 0.70
CA PRO A 69 -3.58 10.19 0.23
C PRO A 69 -2.96 10.47 -1.16
N ALA A 70 -2.00 9.66 -1.61
CA ALA A 70 -1.46 9.77 -2.96
C ALA A 70 -2.52 9.56 -4.04
N PHE A 71 -3.53 8.74 -3.77
CA PHE A 71 -4.67 8.56 -4.66
C PHE A 71 -5.34 9.89 -5.04
N GLU A 72 -5.66 10.74 -4.06
CA GLU A 72 -6.30 12.03 -4.34
C GLU A 72 -5.36 12.96 -5.10
N ARG A 73 -4.07 12.94 -4.76
CA ARG A 73 -3.06 13.80 -5.41
C ARG A 73 -2.84 13.44 -6.87
N ILE A 74 -2.81 12.14 -7.19
CA ILE A 74 -2.51 11.63 -8.54
C ILE A 74 -3.75 11.64 -9.43
N THR A 75 -4.89 11.16 -8.91
CA THR A 75 -6.11 10.97 -9.72
C THR A 75 -7.06 12.17 -9.67
N GLY A 76 -6.96 13.01 -8.62
CA GLY A 76 -7.92 14.07 -8.34
C GLY A 76 -9.23 13.60 -7.70
N TRP A 77 -9.43 12.29 -7.52
CA TRP A 77 -10.65 11.75 -6.92
C TRP A 77 -10.56 11.64 -5.41
N LYS A 78 -11.69 11.81 -4.73
CA LYS A 78 -11.74 11.69 -3.27
C LYS A 78 -11.71 10.24 -2.84
N THR A 79 -10.82 9.90 -1.91
CA THR A 79 -10.71 8.55 -1.34
C THR A 79 -12.05 8.07 -0.80
N SER A 80 -12.78 8.93 -0.07
CA SER A 80 -14.10 8.65 0.51
C SER A 80 -15.16 8.23 -0.51
N GLU A 81 -15.05 8.68 -1.77
CA GLU A 81 -15.97 8.30 -2.83
C GLU A 81 -15.65 6.93 -3.42
N TRP A 82 -14.46 6.40 -3.16
CA TRP A 82 -13.94 5.16 -3.73
C TRP A 82 -13.85 4.01 -2.73
N ILE A 83 -13.76 4.31 -1.43
CA ILE A 83 -13.93 3.29 -0.39
C ILE A 83 -15.30 2.60 -0.57
N GLY A 84 -15.31 1.27 -0.52
CA GLY A 84 -16.52 0.46 -0.71
C GLY A 84 -16.88 0.21 -2.19
N LYS A 85 -16.18 0.79 -3.16
CA LYS A 85 -16.36 0.47 -4.59
C LYS A 85 -15.44 -0.67 -5.02
N ASN A 86 -15.74 -1.27 -6.16
CA ASN A 86 -14.90 -2.33 -6.73
C ASN A 86 -13.64 -1.72 -7.40
N PHE A 87 -12.47 -2.29 -7.12
CA PHE A 87 -11.17 -1.79 -7.61
C PHE A 87 -11.05 -1.73 -9.14
N LYS A 88 -11.83 -2.52 -9.87
CA LYS A 88 -11.85 -2.51 -11.34
C LYS A 88 -12.17 -1.14 -11.92
N GLY A 89 -12.92 -0.30 -11.19
CA GLY A 89 -13.22 1.06 -11.63
C GLY A 89 -12.00 1.98 -11.70
N LEU A 90 -10.88 1.60 -11.09
CA LEU A 90 -9.62 2.34 -11.14
C LEU A 90 -8.84 2.12 -12.44
N PHE A 91 -9.20 1.11 -13.23
CA PHE A 91 -8.47 0.71 -14.43
C PHE A 91 -9.21 1.18 -15.68
N HIS A 92 -8.46 1.49 -16.74
CA HIS A 92 -9.04 1.68 -18.06
C HIS A 92 -9.77 0.39 -18.49
N PRO A 93 -10.91 0.45 -19.21
CA PRO A 93 -11.69 -0.74 -19.58
C PRO A 93 -10.88 -1.86 -20.25
N ASP A 94 -9.88 -1.50 -21.06
CA ASP A 94 -8.99 -2.44 -21.74
C ASP A 94 -8.09 -3.22 -20.76
N ASP A 95 -7.75 -2.63 -19.62
CA ASP A 95 -6.85 -3.19 -18.62
C ASP A 95 -7.59 -3.99 -17.53
N VAL A 96 -8.91 -3.82 -17.40
CA VAL A 96 -9.73 -4.49 -16.38
C VAL A 96 -9.60 -6.01 -16.45
N LYS A 97 -9.49 -6.57 -17.66
CA LYS A 97 -9.34 -8.02 -17.87
C LYS A 97 -8.00 -8.52 -17.31
N GLY A 98 -6.92 -7.78 -17.57
CA GLY A 98 -5.58 -8.07 -17.05
C GLY A 98 -5.57 -7.99 -15.52
N ALA A 99 -6.03 -6.87 -14.97
CA ALA A 99 -6.10 -6.65 -13.52
C ALA A 99 -6.94 -7.73 -12.80
N SER A 100 -8.09 -8.10 -13.36
CA SER A 100 -8.95 -9.16 -12.80
C SER A 100 -8.28 -10.54 -12.85
N GLY A 101 -7.49 -10.83 -13.89
CA GLY A 101 -6.72 -12.05 -14.02
C GLY A 101 -5.62 -12.14 -12.95
N THR A 102 -4.85 -11.07 -12.79
CA THR A 102 -3.81 -10.95 -11.77
C THR A 102 -4.39 -11.09 -10.37
N PHE A 103 -5.48 -10.38 -10.06
CA PHE A 103 -6.16 -10.49 -8.77
C PHE A 103 -6.60 -11.93 -8.47
N ARG A 104 -7.20 -12.62 -9.44
CA ARG A 104 -7.59 -14.03 -9.28
C ARG A 104 -6.40 -14.96 -9.04
N ASN A 105 -5.25 -14.67 -9.65
CA ASN A 105 -4.03 -15.45 -9.43
C ASN A 105 -3.47 -15.24 -8.02
N ILE A 106 -3.47 -13.98 -7.55
CA ILE A 106 -3.06 -13.63 -6.17
C ILE A 106 -3.95 -14.35 -5.15
N LEU A 107 -5.27 -14.33 -5.33
CA LEU A 107 -6.22 -15.06 -4.46
C LEU A 107 -5.99 -16.58 -4.42
N LYS A 108 -5.34 -17.13 -5.46
CA LYS A 108 -4.95 -18.56 -5.52
C LYS A 108 -3.54 -18.80 -4.97
N GLY A 109 -2.93 -17.81 -4.33
CA GLY A 109 -1.57 -17.87 -3.79
C GLY A 109 -0.47 -17.80 -4.84
N LYS A 110 -0.78 -17.45 -6.09
CA LYS A 110 0.22 -17.29 -7.15
C LYS A 110 0.79 -15.88 -7.10
N LYS A 111 2.11 -15.75 -7.23
CA LYS A 111 2.75 -14.43 -7.34
C LYS A 111 2.34 -13.76 -8.66
N PRO A 112 2.06 -12.45 -8.67
CA PRO A 112 1.80 -11.72 -9.90
C PRO A 112 3.09 -11.63 -10.73
N GLU A 113 2.98 -11.85 -12.03
CA GLU A 113 4.05 -11.54 -12.98
C GLU A 113 4.00 -10.03 -13.24
N ILE A 114 4.97 -9.30 -12.68
CA ILE A 114 5.11 -7.86 -12.91
C ILE A 114 5.94 -7.69 -14.18
N ASN A 115 5.28 -7.41 -15.30
CA ASN A 115 5.97 -7.00 -16.52
C ASN A 115 6.51 -5.58 -16.28
N ARG A 116 7.83 -5.46 -16.15
CA ARG A 116 8.56 -4.18 -16.10
C ARG A 116 8.68 -3.54 -17.48
#